data_AF-A0A2L0IF45-F1
#
_entry.id   AF-A0A2L0IF45-F1
#
_cell.length_a   1.000
_cell.length_b   1.000
_cell.length_c   1.000
_cell.angle_alpha   90.00
_cell.angle_beta   90.00
_cell.angle_gamma   90.00
#
_symmetry.space_group_name_H-M   'P 1'
#
loop_
_entity.id
_entity.type
_entity.pdbx_description
1 polymer ?
#
loop_
_entity_poly.entity_id
_entity_poly.type
_entity_poly.pdbx_seq_one_letter_code
_entity_poly.pdbx_strand_id
1 'polypeptide(L)'
;MKIRVEGQLVFNDIFHVLDAAVAGLGLAYVPEEMAQPYIERGEVIRVLEAFSPFWDGFYLYYPHRHQASPAFRELLNALRVKD
;
A
#
# COMPACT_ATOMS: atom_id res chain seq x y z
N MET A 1 -1.91 -21.58 -2.12
CA MET A 1 -0.56 -22.13 -2.34
C MET A 1 0.45 -21.13 -1.77
N LYS A 2 1.26 -21.49 -0.76
CA LYS A 2 2.33 -20.62 -0.25
C LYS A 2 3.61 -20.95 -1.02
N ILE A 3 4.02 -20.08 -1.92
CA ILE A 3 5.29 -20.21 -2.64
C ILE A 3 6.35 -19.53 -1.77
N ARG A 4 7.36 -20.30 -1.35
CA ARG A 4 8.53 -19.72 -0.68
C ARG A 4 9.48 -19.28 -1.78
N VAL A 5 9.61 -17.97 -1.95
CA VAL A 5 10.60 -17.38 -2.85
C VAL A 5 11.92 -17.23 -2.10
N GLU A 6 13.00 -17.73 -2.70
CA GLU A 6 14.36 -17.42 -2.25
C GLU A 6 14.79 -16.13 -2.93
N GLY A 7 14.56 -15.00 -2.25
CA GLY A 7 15.06 -13.70 -2.67
C GLY A 7 16.41 -13.40 -2.04
N GLN A 8 17.31 -12.73 -2.77
CA GLN A 8 18.62 -12.30 -2.26
C GLN A 8 18.51 -11.29 -1.11
N LEU A 9 17.34 -10.64 -0.96
CA LEU A 9 17.06 -9.61 0.04
C LEU A 9 15.69 -9.86 0.69
N VAL A 10 15.63 -9.75 2.02
CA VAL A 10 14.40 -9.84 2.80
C VAL A 10 14.35 -8.66 3.75
N PHE A 11 13.24 -7.92 3.72
CA PHE A 11 13.02 -6.74 4.53
C PHE A 11 11.78 -6.90 5.41
N ASN A 12 11.77 -6.20 6.53
CA ASN A 12 10.65 -6.10 7.45
C ASN A 12 9.87 -4.78 7.30
N ASP A 13 10.25 -3.95 6.35
CA ASP A 13 9.68 -2.63 6.09
C ASP A 13 9.55 -2.41 4.58
N ILE A 14 8.43 -1.82 4.17
CA ILE A 14 8.04 -1.68 2.76
C ILE A 14 8.77 -0.55 2.02
N PHE A 15 9.27 0.45 2.75
CA PHE A 15 10.08 1.52 2.15
C PHE A 15 11.42 0.97 1.68
N HIS A 16 12.06 0.11 2.48
CA HIS A 16 13.30 -0.56 2.07
C HIS A 16 13.11 -1.52 0.88
N VAL A 17 11.93 -2.14 0.76
CA VAL A 17 11.59 -2.97 -0.41
C VAL A 17 11.56 -2.10 -1.68
N LEU A 18 10.94 -0.92 -1.61
CA LEU A 18 10.87 0.01 -2.73
C LEU A 18 12.25 0.58 -3.07
N ASP A 19 13.03 1.02 -2.08
CA ASP A 19 14.39 1.52 -2.28
C ASP A 19 15.28 0.49 -3.00
N ALA A 20 15.16 -0.80 -2.63
CA ALA A 20 15.90 -1.86 -3.30
C ALA A 20 15.50 -2.03 -4.77
N ALA A 21 14.21 -1.91 -5.10
CA ALA A 21 13.75 -1.97 -6.49
C ALA A 21 14.20 -0.75 -7.31
N VAL A 22 14.13 0.45 -6.73
CA VAL A 22 14.64 1.69 -7.35
C VAL A 22 16.15 1.60 -7.59
N ALA A 23 16.90 0.94 -6.68
CA ALA A 23 18.32 0.65 -6.86
C ALA A 23 18.62 -0.47 -7.88
N GLY A 24 17.60 -1.05 -8.53
CA GLY A 24 17.77 -2.08 -9.55
C GLY A 24 18.07 -3.48 -8.99
N LEU A 25 17.78 -3.74 -7.71
CA LEU A 25 18.08 -5.01 -7.05
C LEU A 25 17.00 -6.08 -7.22
N GLY A 26 15.91 -5.78 -7.94
CA GLY A 26 14.86 -6.74 -8.24
C GLY A 26 13.47 -6.12 -8.41
N LEU A 27 12.44 -6.95 -8.20
CA LEU A 27 11.03 -6.56 -8.25
C LEU A 27 10.51 -6.30 -6.83
N ALA A 28 9.63 -5.29 -6.71
CA ALA A 28 8.93 -4.95 -5.48
C ALA A 28 7.42 -5.09 -5.67
N TYR A 29 6.72 -5.64 -4.67
CA TYR A 29 5.26 -5.61 -4.58
C TYR A 29 4.88 -4.66 -3.44
N VAL A 30 4.42 -3.46 -3.82
CA VAL A 30 4.13 -2.34 -2.91
C VAL A 30 2.85 -1.60 -3.34
N PRO A 31 2.21 -0.82 -2.46
CA PRO A 31 1.11 0.06 -2.84
C PRO A 31 1.49 0.98 -3.98
N GLU A 32 0.55 1.20 -4.89
CA GLU A 32 0.76 2.01 -6.09
C GLU A 32 1.16 3.44 -5.73
N GLU A 33 0.51 4.04 -4.72
CA GLU A 33 0.78 5.41 -4.30
C GLU A 33 2.24 5.60 -3.83
N MET A 34 2.87 4.55 -3.30
CA MET A 34 4.28 4.60 -2.89
C MET A 34 5.23 4.60 -4.08
N ALA A 35 4.94 3.80 -5.11
CA ALA A 35 5.77 3.69 -6.31
C ALA A 35 5.53 4.84 -7.31
N GLN A 36 4.36 5.47 -7.27
CA GLN A 36 3.92 6.49 -8.23
C GLN A 36 4.96 7.58 -8.50
N PRO A 37 5.60 8.21 -7.50
CA PRO A 37 6.59 9.26 -7.76
C PRO A 37 7.82 8.74 -8.53
N TYR A 38 8.20 7.48 -8.33
CA TYR A 38 9.36 6.86 -8.98
C TYR A 38 9.02 6.41 -10.40
N ILE A 39 7.78 5.98 -10.63
CA ILE A 39 7.25 5.67 -11.96
C ILE A 39 7.20 6.93 -12.82
N GLU A 40 6.68 8.03 -12.28
CA GLU A 40 6.60 9.32 -12.98
C GLU A 40 7.98 9.87 -13.38
N ARG A 41 9.02 9.58 -12.59
CA ARG A 41 10.41 9.92 -12.92
C ARG A 41 11.11 8.90 -13.82
N GLY A 42 10.46 7.77 -14.13
CA GLY A 42 11.02 6.69 -14.95
C GLY A 42 12.10 5.87 -14.27
N GLU A 43 12.23 5.95 -12.94
CA GLU A 43 13.22 5.20 -12.15
C GLU A 43 12.82 3.73 -12.02
N VAL A 44 11.51 3.46 -12.03
CA VAL A 44 10.93 2.11 -12.05
C VAL A 44 9.75 2.07 -13.03
N ILE A 45 9.34 0.86 -13.39
CA ILE A 45 8.15 0.63 -14.23
C ILE A 45 7.22 -0.37 -13.56
N ARG A 46 5.92 -0.23 -13.86
CA ARG A 46 4.91 -1.24 -13.49
C ARG A 46 5.07 -2.48 -14.34
N VAL A 47 4.94 -3.64 -13.70
CA VAL A 47 4.96 -4.96 -14.36
C VAL A 47 3.89 -5.84 -13.72
N LEU A 48 3.49 -6.89 -14.42
CA LEU A 48 2.52 -7.89 -13.92
C LEU A 48 1.16 -7.31 -13.49
N GLU A 49 0.72 -6.22 -14.12
CA GLU A 49 -0.54 -5.54 -13.76
C GLU A 49 -1.76 -6.47 -13.80
N ALA A 50 -1.79 -7.41 -14.74
CA ALA A 50 -2.85 -8.43 -14.85
C ALA A 50 -2.93 -9.37 -13.63
N PHE A 51 -1.91 -9.40 -12.79
CA PHE A 51 -1.82 -10.21 -11.57
C PHE A 51 -1.98 -9.36 -10.29
N SER A 52 -2.21 -8.06 -10.42
CA SER A 52 -2.44 -7.17 -9.27
C SER A 52 -3.91 -7.22 -8.86
N PRO A 53 -4.25 -7.65 -7.63
CA PRO A 53 -5.62 -7.66 -7.18
C PRO A 53 -6.15 -6.23 -7.00
N PHE A 54 -7.47 -6.07 -7.15
CA PHE A 54 -8.13 -4.84 -6.71
C PHE A 54 -7.96 -4.67 -5.20
N TRP A 55 -7.71 -3.44 -4.76
CA TRP A 55 -7.58 -3.08 -3.36
C TRP A 55 -8.72 -2.14 -2.99
N ASP A 56 -9.60 -2.57 -2.08
CA ASP A 56 -10.76 -1.79 -1.59
C ASP A 56 -10.36 -0.57 -0.74
N GLY A 57 -9.06 -0.29 -0.61
CA GLY A 57 -8.52 0.79 0.19
C GLY A 57 -8.49 0.50 1.69
N PHE A 58 -8.37 1.57 2.48
CA PHE A 58 -8.31 1.51 3.92
C PHE A 58 -9.70 1.59 4.57
N TYR A 59 -9.86 0.85 5.67
CA TYR A 59 -11.06 0.87 6.49
C TYR A 59 -10.76 1.50 7.85
N LEU A 60 -11.63 2.41 8.29
CA LEU A 60 -11.58 2.94 9.66
C LEU A 60 -12.25 1.96 10.62
N TYR A 61 -11.49 1.39 11.54
CA TYR A 61 -12.01 0.47 12.56
C TYR A 61 -12.18 1.17 13.91
N TYR A 62 -13.41 1.11 14.46
CA TYR A 62 -13.74 1.62 15.79
C TYR A 62 -14.51 0.56 16.58
N PRO A 63 -13.88 -0.13 17.56
CA PRO A 63 -14.46 -1.30 18.22
C PRO A 63 -15.63 -0.95 19.17
N HIS A 64 -15.73 0.29 19.65
CA HIS A 64 -16.74 0.67 20.64
C HIS A 64 -18.00 1.21 19.98
N ARG A 65 -19.12 0.49 20.10
CA ARG A 65 -20.36 0.80 19.36
C ARG A 65 -21.30 1.75 20.11
N HIS A 66 -21.10 1.94 21.41
CA HIS A 66 -21.93 2.85 22.20
C HIS A 66 -21.44 4.29 22.05
N GLN A 67 -22.26 5.08 21.37
CA GLN A 67 -22.19 6.55 21.29
C GLN A 67 -20.85 7.10 20.81
N ALA A 68 -20.60 7.00 19.50
CA ALA A 68 -19.60 7.85 18.83
C ALA A 68 -19.79 9.30 19.27
N SER A 69 -18.75 9.89 19.85
CA SER A 69 -18.76 11.30 20.28
C SER A 69 -19.02 12.21 19.07
N PRO A 70 -19.59 13.42 19.27
CA PRO A 70 -19.74 14.39 18.19
C PRO A 70 -18.42 14.63 17.43
N ALA A 71 -17.31 14.76 18.16
CA ALA A 71 -15.99 14.92 17.56
C ALA A 71 -15.56 13.73 16.68
N PHE A 72 -15.83 12.48 17.11
CA PHE A 72 -15.52 11.31 16.29
C PHE A 72 -16.39 11.23 15.03
N ARG A 73 -17.65 11.66 15.09
CA ARG A 73 -18.52 11.73 13.90
C ARG A 73 -18.01 12.73 12.88
N GLU A 74 -17.54 13.90 13.33
CA GLU A 74 -16.92 14.88 12.42
C GLU A 74 -15.65 14.33 11.79
N LEU A 75 -14.79 13.65 12.56
CA LEU A 75 -13.61 12.97 12.02
C LEU A 75 -14.00 11.89 10.99
N LEU A 76 -14.98 11.06 11.31
CA LEU A 76 -15.47 10.03 10.40
C LEU A 76 -15.98 10.64 9.10
N ASN A 77 -16.74 11.73 9.16
CA ASN A 77 -17.22 12.44 7.98
C ASN A 77 -16.07 13.03 7.14
N ALA A 78 -15.03 13.54 7.79
CA ALA A 78 -13.86 14.11 7.13
C ALA A 78 -12.98 13.05 6.44
N LEU A 79 -12.86 11.86 7.03
CA LEU A 79 -12.02 10.76 6.52
C LEU A 79 -12.76 9.80 5.58
N ARG A 80 -14.09 9.86 5.52
CA ARG A 80 -14.88 8.98 4.68
C ARG A 80 -14.72 9.38 3.21
N VAL A 81 -14.23 8.45 2.40
CA VAL A 81 -14.24 8.58 0.94
C VAL A 81 -15.70 8.72 0.48
N LYS A 82 -15.96 9.73 -0.34
CA LYS A 82 -17.25 9.95 -1.00
C LYS A 82 -17.13 9.41 -2.42
N ASP A 83 -18.18 8.75 -2.89
CA ASP A 83 -18.29 8.26 -4.27
C ASP A 83 -18.24 9.41 -5.29
#